data_AF-A0A8H7DRX0-F1
#
_entry.id   AF-A0A8H7DRX0-F1
#
_cell.length_a   1.000
_cell.length_b   1.000
_cell.length_c   1.000
_cell.angle_alpha   90.00
_cell.angle_beta   90.00
_cell.angle_gamma   90.00
#
_symmetry.space_group_name_H-M   'P 1'
#
loop_
_entity.id
_entity.type
_entity.pdbx_description
1 polymer ?
#
loop_
_entity_poly.entity_id
_entity_poly.type
_entity_poly.pdbx_seq_one_letter_code
_entity_poly.pdbx_strand_id
1 'polypeptide(L)'
;MCMYAGLQVHTDDTITAGRLAVQTFSSLIKSNKDAEVPKNWNFPKNHLYVHLFDDIVAKGVTRNYNTKPSEQMHHGIQKTYFTTNFKDIAPQILGKIHCVLVAEYMWQDINEYDEELAAAATELAEDNATHEEDRTPHTQTSYQTPHLSLTVAQPPISFKELAIMHINDSAPKLFHQFHTHLADFLLQRLPIEDLPNGRYLRLSPNDKVKNKSITSV
;
A
#
# COMPACT_ATOMS: atom_id res chain seq x y z
N MET A 1 17.41 -8.78 35.49
CA MET A 1 16.12 -8.06 35.45
C MET A 1 15.55 -8.01 34.04
N CYS A 2 16.15 -7.25 33.11
CA CYS A 2 15.64 -7.12 31.74
C CYS A 2 15.54 -8.45 30.98
N MET A 3 16.39 -9.43 31.30
CA MET A 3 16.33 -10.77 30.72
C MET A 3 14.98 -11.47 30.99
N TYR A 4 14.55 -11.55 32.26
CA TYR A 4 13.28 -12.19 32.61
C TYR A 4 12.09 -11.36 32.13
N ALA A 5 12.13 -10.04 32.28
CA ALA A 5 11.04 -9.15 31.87
C ALA A 5 10.70 -9.23 30.37
N GLY A 6 11.69 -9.57 29.54
CA GLY A 6 11.56 -9.63 28.07
C GLY A 6 11.15 -10.99 27.52
N LEU A 7 10.88 -11.98 28.39
CA LEU A 7 10.42 -13.29 27.93
C LEU A 7 9.04 -13.15 27.29
N GLN A 8 8.85 -13.85 26.17
CA GLN A 8 7.57 -13.87 25.45
C GLN A 8 6.54 -14.74 26.16
N VAL A 9 7.00 -15.75 26.89
CA VAL A 9 6.20 -16.69 27.66
C VAL A 9 6.80 -16.82 29.03
N HIS A 10 5.95 -16.72 30.04
CA HIS A 10 6.33 -16.93 31.44
C HIS A 10 5.70 -18.22 31.96
N THR A 11 6.54 -19.06 32.56
CA THR A 11 6.13 -20.17 33.41
C THR A 11 6.27 -19.77 34.87
N ASP A 12 5.65 -20.54 35.77
CA ASP A 12 5.79 -20.35 37.23
C ASP A 12 7.26 -20.34 37.66
N ASP A 13 8.10 -21.19 37.05
CA ASP A 13 9.54 -21.23 37.30
C ASP A 13 10.23 -19.91 36.92
N THR A 14 9.94 -19.38 35.73
CA THR A 14 10.53 -18.11 35.26
C THR A 14 10.06 -16.91 36.08
N ILE A 15 8.80 -16.93 36.55
CA ILE A 15 8.25 -15.89 37.43
C ILE A 15 8.96 -15.96 38.78
N THR A 16 9.12 -17.17 39.33
CA THR A 16 9.78 -17.39 40.62
C THR A 16 11.25 -16.98 40.58
N ALA A 17 11.98 -17.40 39.54
CA ALA A 17 13.37 -17.00 39.30
C ALA A 17 13.50 -15.48 39.11
N GLY A 18 12.54 -14.88 38.40
CA GLY A 18 12.45 -13.44 38.21
C GLY A 18 12.27 -12.68 39.52
N ARG A 19 11.34 -13.11 40.37
CA ARG A 19 11.10 -12.54 41.71
C ARG A 19 12.33 -12.66 42.61
N LEU A 20 12.98 -13.82 42.60
CA LEU A 20 14.22 -14.04 43.35
C LEU A 20 15.32 -13.06 42.91
N ALA A 21 15.47 -12.86 41.59
CA ALA A 21 16.41 -11.87 41.08
C ALA A 21 16.06 -10.44 41.56
N VAL A 22 14.77 -10.09 41.71
CA VAL A 22 14.34 -8.74 42.17
C VAL A 22 14.74 -8.57 43.63
N GLN A 23 14.57 -9.61 44.43
CA GLN A 23 14.99 -9.63 45.83
C GLN A 23 16.51 -9.47 45.94
N THR A 24 17.30 -10.23 45.17
CA THR A 24 18.76 -10.10 45.15
C THR A 24 19.18 -8.67 44.79
N PHE A 25 18.61 -8.11 43.72
CA PHE A 25 18.87 -6.73 43.30
C PHE A 25 18.50 -5.70 44.38
N SER A 26 17.35 -5.86 45.02
CA SER A 26 16.87 -4.98 46.10
C SER A 26 17.82 -5.01 47.31
N SER A 27 18.36 -6.19 47.65
CA SER A 27 19.34 -6.35 48.73
C SER A 27 20.66 -5.65 48.39
N LEU A 28 21.16 -5.80 47.17
CA LEU A 28 22.40 -5.14 46.70
C LEU A 28 22.26 -3.60 46.66
N ILE A 29 21.09 -3.09 46.28
CA ILE A 29 20.80 -1.65 46.35
C ILE A 29 20.82 -1.15 47.80
N LYS A 30 20.26 -1.93 48.74
CA LYS A 30 20.22 -1.56 50.16
C LYS A 30 21.62 -1.54 50.77
N SER A 31 22.49 -2.49 50.45
CA SER A 31 23.88 -2.50 50.93
C SER A 31 24.72 -1.34 50.39
N ASN A 32 24.33 -0.76 49.24
CA ASN A 32 24.98 0.43 48.69
C ASN A 32 24.65 1.73 49.47
N LYS A 33 23.79 1.67 50.49
CA LYS A 33 23.56 2.82 51.39
C LYS A 33 24.75 3.09 52.31
N ASP A 34 25.61 2.11 52.53
CA ASP A 34 26.79 2.20 53.38
C ASP A 34 28.05 2.68 52.60
N ALA A 35 27.90 3.04 51.32
CA ALA A 35 28.97 3.61 50.51
C ALA A 35 29.30 5.05 50.95
N GLU A 36 30.55 5.49 50.72
CA GLU A 36 31.05 6.84 51.06
C GLU A 36 30.15 7.98 50.52
N VAL A 37 29.43 7.74 49.42
CA VAL A 37 28.40 8.64 48.90
C VAL A 37 27.07 7.87 48.81
N PRO A 38 26.17 8.02 49.79
CA PRO A 38 24.89 7.32 49.79
C PRO A 38 24.01 7.81 48.63
N LYS A 39 23.67 6.90 47.72
CA LYS A 39 22.77 7.19 46.59
C LYS A 39 21.32 6.92 46.98
N ASN A 40 20.43 7.87 46.72
CA ASN A 40 19.00 7.66 46.87
C ASN A 40 18.45 6.82 45.70
N TRP A 41 18.01 5.60 45.98
CA TRP A 41 17.42 4.69 45.01
C TRP A 41 15.89 4.75 44.95
N ASN A 42 15.26 5.71 45.63
CA ASN A 42 13.82 5.96 45.56
C ASN A 42 13.46 6.84 44.34
N PHE A 43 13.52 6.26 43.14
CA PHE A 43 13.06 6.91 41.91
C PHE A 43 12.01 6.05 41.20
N PRO A 44 11.07 6.65 40.42
CA PRO A 44 9.93 5.93 39.85
C PRO A 44 10.30 4.68 39.05
N LYS A 45 11.38 4.72 38.26
CA LYS A 45 11.84 3.56 37.47
C LYS A 45 12.32 2.38 38.32
N ASN A 46 12.70 2.60 39.58
CA ASN A 46 13.09 1.50 40.47
C ASN A 46 11.86 0.73 40.99
N HIS A 47 10.75 1.43 41.23
CA HIS A 47 9.48 0.82 41.64
C HIS A 47 8.89 -0.09 40.58
N LEU A 48 9.20 0.14 39.29
CA LEU A 48 8.81 -0.75 38.20
C LEU A 48 9.20 -2.21 38.48
N TYR A 49 10.44 -2.46 38.94
CA TYR A 49 10.92 -3.82 39.17
C TYR A 49 10.23 -4.51 40.35
N VAL A 50 9.74 -3.74 41.33
CA VAL A 50 9.03 -4.26 42.51
C VAL A 50 7.70 -4.88 42.09
N HIS A 51 6.97 -4.20 41.20
CA HIS A 51 5.65 -4.65 40.74
C HIS A 51 5.68 -5.47 39.45
N LEU A 52 6.83 -5.52 38.76
CA LEU A 52 6.96 -6.12 37.43
C LEU A 52 6.33 -7.51 37.31
N PHE A 53 6.61 -8.42 38.24
CA PHE A 53 6.11 -9.80 38.15
C PHE A 53 4.66 -9.95 38.59
N ASP A 54 4.16 -9.06 39.46
CA ASP A 54 2.74 -9.00 39.79
C ASP A 54 1.93 -8.49 38.59
N ASP A 55 2.46 -7.46 37.92
CA ASP A 55 1.91 -6.95 36.68
C ASP A 55 1.93 -8.00 35.57
N ILE A 56 2.99 -8.80 35.46
CA ILE A 56 3.06 -9.88 34.46
C ILE A 56 1.98 -10.94 34.70
N VAL A 57 1.76 -11.34 35.96
CA VAL A 57 0.72 -12.30 36.33
C VAL A 57 -0.68 -11.73 36.07
N ALA A 58 -0.90 -10.46 36.39
CA ALA A 58 -2.23 -9.84 36.28
C ALA A 58 -2.59 -9.38 34.86
N LYS A 59 -1.61 -8.91 34.08
CA LYS A 59 -1.82 -8.21 32.79
C LYS A 59 -1.18 -8.92 31.59
N GLY A 60 -0.36 -9.96 31.82
CA GLY A 60 0.36 -10.69 30.78
C GLY A 60 1.79 -10.19 30.56
N VAL A 61 2.43 -10.61 29.47
CA VAL A 61 3.86 -10.30 29.22
C VAL A 61 4.09 -8.85 28.76
N THR A 62 5.24 -8.28 29.10
CA THR A 62 5.61 -6.87 28.77
C THR A 62 5.60 -6.55 27.27
N ARG A 63 5.65 -7.57 26.41
CA ARG A 63 5.48 -7.41 24.97
C ARG A 63 4.14 -6.77 24.60
N ASN A 64 3.08 -7.06 25.35
CA ASN A 64 1.71 -6.71 24.99
C ASN A 64 1.31 -5.28 25.37
N TYR A 65 2.04 -4.65 26.29
CA TYR A 65 1.74 -3.31 26.81
C TYR A 65 2.96 -2.39 26.81
N ASN A 66 3.95 -2.67 25.95
CA ASN A 66 5.01 -1.69 25.70
C ASN A 66 4.56 -0.67 24.64
N THR A 67 5.18 0.49 24.67
CA THR A 67 4.90 1.61 23.76
C THR A 67 5.75 1.55 22.48
N LYS A 68 6.51 0.48 22.24
CA LYS A 68 7.43 0.40 21.09
C LYS A 68 6.71 0.44 19.74
N PRO A 69 5.56 -0.25 19.53
CA PRO A 69 4.79 -0.11 18.29
C PRO A 69 4.38 1.34 18.03
N SER A 70 3.90 2.05 19.06
CA SER A 70 3.52 3.47 18.94
C SER A 70 4.71 4.41 18.76
N GLU A 71 5.90 4.04 19.24
CA GLU A 71 7.12 4.84 19.09
C GLU A 71 7.56 4.90 17.62
N GLN A 72 7.45 3.79 16.87
CA GLN A 72 7.71 3.80 15.43
C GLN A 72 6.70 4.68 14.68
N MET A 73 5.41 4.59 15.01
CA MET A 73 4.37 5.44 14.43
C MET A 73 4.67 6.94 14.63
N HIS A 74 5.26 7.30 15.77
CA HIS A 74 5.64 8.68 16.07
C HIS A 74 6.65 9.25 15.05
N HIS A 75 7.53 8.42 14.48
CA HIS A 75 8.47 8.85 13.44
C HIS A 75 7.75 9.20 12.13
N GLY A 76 6.76 8.40 11.74
CA GLY A 76 5.93 8.66 10.56
C GLY A 76 5.15 9.96 10.72
N ILE A 77 4.50 10.15 11.87
CA ILE A 77 3.78 11.39 12.21
C ILE A 77 4.72 12.60 12.20
N GLN A 78 5.92 12.48 12.78
CA GLN A 78 6.91 13.55 12.82
C GLN A 78 7.38 13.93 11.41
N LYS A 79 7.65 12.97 10.53
CA LYS A 79 8.01 13.26 9.12
C LYS A 79 6.88 13.98 8.41
N THR A 80 5.64 13.49 8.56
CA THR A 80 4.46 14.10 7.95
C THR A 80 4.22 15.52 8.46
N TYR A 81 4.45 15.78 9.75
CA TYR A 81 4.36 17.11 10.35
C TYR A 81 5.20 18.15 9.60
N PHE A 82 6.46 17.83 9.26
CA PHE A 82 7.36 18.73 8.53
C PHE A 82 6.94 19.02 7.09
N THR A 83 5.99 18.26 6.55
CA THR A 83 5.43 18.49 5.21
C THR A 83 4.15 19.34 5.23
N THR A 84 3.63 19.68 6.42
CA THR A 84 2.40 20.50 6.56
C THR A 84 2.70 21.99 6.44
N ASN A 85 1.65 22.81 6.34
CA ASN A 85 1.77 24.27 6.37
C ASN A 85 1.86 24.87 7.80
N PHE A 86 2.05 24.02 8.82
CA PHE A 86 2.11 24.37 10.26
C PHE A 86 0.87 25.07 10.83
N LYS A 87 -0.28 24.98 10.14
CA LYS A 87 -1.58 25.47 10.62
C LYS A 87 -2.59 24.34 10.48
N ASP A 88 -3.50 24.18 11.43
CA ASP A 88 -4.54 23.12 11.37
C ASP A 88 -3.95 21.75 10.95
N ILE A 89 -2.98 21.31 11.73
CA ILE A 89 -2.01 20.27 11.37
C ILE A 89 -2.64 18.88 11.43
N ALA A 90 -3.57 18.63 12.36
CA ALA A 90 -4.14 17.30 12.59
C ALA A 90 -4.90 16.76 11.35
N PRO A 91 -5.81 17.51 10.70
CA PRO A 91 -6.45 17.06 9.46
C PRO A 91 -5.46 16.78 8.33
N GLN A 92 -4.40 17.58 8.21
CA GLN A 92 -3.38 17.40 7.17
C GLN A 92 -2.52 16.16 7.39
N ILE A 93 -2.09 15.92 8.62
CA ILE A 93 -1.34 14.71 8.98
C ILE A 93 -2.22 13.49 8.73
N LEU A 94 -3.48 13.53 9.16
CA LEU A 94 -4.42 12.42 8.98
C LEU A 94 -4.64 12.10 7.50
N GLY A 95 -4.90 13.12 6.67
CA GLY A 95 -5.08 12.92 5.23
C GLY A 95 -3.85 12.32 4.55
N LYS A 96 -2.65 12.80 4.90
CA LYS A 96 -1.39 12.27 4.33
C LYS A 96 -1.11 10.84 4.76
N ILE A 97 -1.30 10.52 6.04
CA ILE A 97 -1.16 9.15 6.55
C ILE A 97 -2.17 8.23 5.87
N HIS A 98 -3.41 8.69 5.67
CA HIS A 98 -4.43 7.94 4.96
C HIS A 98 -4.01 7.61 3.52
N CYS A 99 -3.48 8.58 2.76
CA CYS A 99 -2.98 8.33 1.41
C CYS A 99 -1.84 7.30 1.39
N VAL A 100 -0.90 7.38 2.34
CA VAL A 100 0.20 6.41 2.46
C VAL A 100 -0.35 5.01 2.74
N LEU A 101 -1.27 4.88 3.69
CA LEU A 101 -1.89 3.60 4.04
C LEU A 101 -2.65 2.98 2.85
N VAL A 102 -3.40 3.79 2.10
CA VAL A 102 -4.12 3.32 0.90
C VAL A 102 -3.14 2.85 -0.17
N ALA A 103 -2.04 3.59 -0.38
CA ALA A 103 -1.01 3.18 -1.33
C ALA A 103 -0.32 1.87 -0.91
N GLU A 104 0.01 1.71 0.38
CA GLU A 104 0.60 0.47 0.91
C GLU A 104 -0.35 -0.72 0.73
N TYR A 105 -1.65 -0.53 0.99
CA TYR A 105 -2.66 -1.57 0.78
C TYR A 105 -2.75 -1.98 -0.70
N MET A 106 -2.81 -1.02 -1.61
CA MET A 106 -2.80 -1.31 -3.06
C MET A 106 -1.54 -2.06 -3.50
N TRP A 107 -0.38 -1.69 -2.95
CA TRP A 107 0.87 -2.39 -3.24
C TRP A 107 0.86 -3.82 -2.71
N GLN A 108 0.28 -4.05 -1.54
CA GLN A 108 0.13 -5.39 -0.99
C GLN A 108 -0.74 -6.26 -1.92
N ASP A 109 -1.89 -5.76 -2.35
CA ASP A 109 -2.78 -6.48 -3.28
C ASP A 109 -2.06 -6.82 -4.61
N ILE A 110 -1.27 -5.87 -5.15
CA ILE A 110 -0.48 -6.10 -6.37
C ILE A 110 0.58 -7.17 -6.14
N ASN A 111 1.30 -7.11 -5.03
CA ASN A 111 2.35 -8.08 -4.71
C ASN A 111 1.77 -9.48 -4.51
N GLU A 112 0.65 -9.61 -3.80
CA GLU A 112 -0.05 -10.89 -3.61
C GLU A 112 -0.46 -11.48 -4.97
N TYR A 113 -1.00 -10.66 -5.87
CA TYR A 113 -1.36 -11.09 -7.22
C TYR A 113 -0.14 -11.52 -8.06
N ASP A 114 0.95 -10.75 -8.00
CA ASP A 114 2.19 -11.08 -8.72
C ASP A 114 2.82 -12.39 -8.20
N GLU A 115 2.74 -12.64 -6.89
CA GLU A 115 3.17 -13.90 -6.26
C GLU A 115 2.32 -15.09 -6.73
N GLU A 116 0.99 -14.94 -6.78
CA GLU A 116 0.09 -15.98 -7.30
C GLU A 116 0.37 -16.29 -8.78
N LEU A 117 0.61 -15.25 -9.59
CA LEU A 117 0.93 -15.41 -11.01
C LEU A 117 2.26 -16.14 -11.20
N ALA A 118 3.28 -15.81 -10.39
CA ALA A 118 4.57 -16.47 -10.41
C ALA A 118 4.48 -17.94 -9.98
N ALA A 119 3.68 -18.25 -8.95
CA ALA A 119 3.42 -19.61 -8.52
C ALA A 119 2.73 -20.43 -9.63
N ALA A 120 1.66 -19.91 -10.24
CA ALA A 120 0.96 -20.58 -11.34
C ALA A 120 1.85 -20.81 -12.57
N ALA A 121 2.73 -19.86 -12.89
CA ALA A 121 3.69 -20.02 -13.99
C ALA A 121 4.74 -21.10 -13.71
N THR A 122 5.10 -21.30 -12.44
CA THR A 122 6.04 -22.35 -12.00
C THR A 122 5.38 -23.73 -12.08
N GLU A 123 4.12 -23.86 -11.64
CA GLU A 123 3.35 -25.11 -11.76
C GLU A 123 3.17 -25.54 -13.23
N LEU A 124 2.87 -24.60 -14.13
CA LEU A 124 2.75 -24.88 -15.57
C LEU A 124 4.10 -25.21 -16.25
N ALA A 125 5.23 -24.79 -15.67
CA ALA A 125 6.56 -25.13 -16.17
C ALA A 125 6.99 -26.54 -15.73
N GLU A 126 6.55 -26.99 -14.55
CA GLU A 126 6.78 -28.36 -14.07
C GLU A 126 5.94 -29.39 -14.85
N ASP A 127 4.70 -29.06 -15.22
CA ASP A 127 3.83 -29.91 -16.05
C ASP A 127 4.27 -30.00 -17.53
N ASN A 128 5.05 -29.03 -18.02
CA ASN A 128 5.55 -29.01 -19.40
C ASN A 128 6.87 -29.76 -19.62
N ALA A 129 7.44 -30.41 -18.59
CA ALA A 129 8.66 -31.19 -18.74
C ALA A 129 8.47 -32.51 -19.53
N THR A 130 7.28 -32.78 -20.09
CA THR A 130 7.01 -34.04 -20.82
C THR A 130 6.68 -33.95 -22.31
N HIS A 131 6.52 -32.80 -22.95
CA HIS A 131 6.38 -32.82 -24.42
C HIS A 131 6.98 -31.58 -25.11
N GLU A 132 8.00 -31.86 -25.91
CA GLU A 132 8.67 -30.95 -26.84
C GLU A 132 7.73 -30.49 -27.97
N GLU A 133 8.03 -29.27 -28.42
CA GLU A 133 7.74 -28.62 -29.71
C GLU A 133 6.58 -27.60 -29.84
N ASP A 134 7.02 -26.46 -30.37
CA ASP A 134 6.33 -25.34 -31.04
C ASP A 134 5.83 -24.17 -30.17
N ARG A 135 6.71 -23.19 -29.93
CA ARG A 135 6.36 -21.86 -29.40
C ARG A 135 6.55 -20.78 -30.47
N THR A 136 5.43 -20.36 -31.05
CA THR A 136 5.25 -19.08 -31.76
C THR A 136 5.50 -17.87 -30.83
N PRO A 137 5.95 -16.71 -31.35
CA PRO A 137 6.42 -15.59 -30.54
C PRO A 137 5.31 -14.93 -29.72
N HIS A 138 5.61 -14.71 -28.43
CA HIS A 138 4.75 -14.04 -27.44
C HIS A 138 4.26 -12.68 -27.94
N THR A 139 2.93 -12.55 -28.07
CA THR A 139 2.26 -11.26 -28.16
C THR A 139 2.14 -10.68 -26.75
N GLN A 140 2.66 -9.46 -26.56
CA GLN A 140 2.52 -8.70 -25.32
C GLN A 140 1.03 -8.51 -25.00
N THR A 141 0.53 -9.24 -24.00
CA THR A 141 -0.81 -9.04 -23.46
C THR A 141 -0.86 -7.71 -22.70
N SER A 142 -1.36 -6.69 -23.40
CA SER A 142 -1.91 -5.48 -22.80
C SER A 142 -3.05 -5.90 -21.87
N TYR A 143 -2.86 -5.81 -20.55
CA TYR A 143 -3.91 -6.08 -19.57
C TYR A 143 -4.99 -5.00 -19.66
N GLN A 144 -6.01 -5.26 -20.48
CA GLN A 144 -7.23 -4.48 -20.55
C GLN A 144 -8.19 -4.98 -19.47
N THR A 145 -8.46 -4.17 -18.45
CA THR A 145 -9.74 -4.33 -17.74
C THR A 145 -10.84 -3.80 -18.68
N PRO A 146 -12.05 -4.38 -18.68
CA PRO A 146 -13.11 -3.99 -19.62
C PRO A 146 -13.56 -2.51 -19.50
N HIS A 147 -13.12 -1.79 -18.46
CA HIS A 147 -13.46 -0.39 -18.21
C HIS A 147 -12.28 0.58 -18.02
N LEU A 148 -11.05 0.09 -17.84
CA LEU A 148 -9.86 0.92 -17.68
C LEU A 148 -8.70 0.38 -18.51
N SER A 149 -8.23 1.20 -19.45
CA SER A 149 -6.94 1.02 -20.10
C SER A 149 -6.01 2.13 -19.61
N LEU A 150 -5.05 1.78 -18.75
CA LEU A 150 -3.99 2.68 -18.29
C LEU A 150 -2.94 2.82 -19.40
N THR A 151 -3.26 3.58 -20.45
CA THR A 151 -2.32 3.85 -21.53
C THR A 151 -1.65 5.21 -21.38
N VAL A 152 -0.37 5.27 -21.75
CA VAL A 152 0.39 6.51 -21.94
C VAL A 152 -0.32 7.41 -22.95
N ALA A 153 -0.30 8.73 -22.72
CA ALA A 153 -0.91 9.70 -23.61
C ALA A 153 -0.27 9.61 -25.01
N GLN A 154 -1.05 9.19 -26.01
CA GLN A 154 -0.59 9.08 -27.38
C GLN A 154 -0.68 10.42 -28.14
N PRO A 155 0.16 10.64 -29.18
CA PRO A 155 0.03 11.80 -30.05
C PRO A 155 -1.35 11.80 -30.75
N PRO A 156 -1.96 12.98 -31.00
CA PRO A 156 -3.25 13.04 -31.66
C PRO A 156 -3.20 12.45 -33.08
N ILE A 157 -4.09 11.52 -33.38
CA ILE A 157 -4.23 10.89 -34.70
C ILE A 157 -5.49 11.38 -35.41
N SER A 158 -5.44 11.59 -36.73
CA SER A 158 -6.64 11.96 -37.49
C SER A 158 -7.52 10.74 -37.79
N PHE A 159 -8.83 10.96 -37.98
CA PHE A 159 -9.75 9.89 -38.37
C PHE A 159 -9.37 9.23 -39.70
N LYS A 160 -8.79 10.00 -40.64
CA LYS A 160 -8.28 9.48 -41.91
C LYS A 160 -7.10 8.53 -41.71
N GLU A 161 -6.13 8.89 -40.88
CA GLU A 161 -4.98 8.03 -40.56
C GLU A 161 -5.42 6.77 -39.80
N LEU A 162 -6.38 6.92 -38.88
CA LEU A 162 -6.95 5.81 -38.12
C LEU A 162 -7.66 4.80 -39.03
N ALA A 163 -8.42 5.28 -40.02
CA ALA A 163 -9.03 4.43 -41.04
C ALA A 163 -7.97 3.70 -41.90
N ILE A 164 -6.81 4.33 -42.16
CA ILE A 164 -5.70 3.72 -42.93
C ILE A 164 -5.02 2.61 -42.13
N MET A 165 -4.77 2.83 -40.84
CA MET A 165 -4.11 1.85 -39.97
C MET A 165 -4.88 0.52 -39.87
N HIS A 166 -6.20 0.58 -39.93
CA HIS A 166 -7.09 -0.57 -39.81
C HIS A 166 -7.68 -1.04 -41.15
N ILE A 167 -7.06 -0.72 -42.30
CA ILE A 167 -7.52 -1.15 -43.64
C ILE A 167 -7.52 -2.68 -43.78
N ASN A 168 -6.56 -3.36 -43.15
CA ASN A 168 -6.32 -4.79 -43.34
C ASN A 168 -6.95 -5.67 -42.26
N ASP A 169 -7.66 -5.10 -41.29
CA ASP A 169 -8.28 -5.87 -40.22
C ASP A 169 -9.43 -6.71 -40.79
N SER A 170 -9.40 -8.01 -40.50
CA SER A 170 -10.34 -8.99 -41.06
C SER A 170 -11.72 -8.88 -40.40
N ALA A 171 -12.59 -8.06 -41.01
CA ALA A 171 -14.04 -7.91 -40.82
C ALA A 171 -14.56 -7.50 -39.40
N PRO A 172 -15.59 -6.63 -39.32
CA PRO A 172 -16.13 -5.72 -40.35
C PRO A 172 -15.21 -4.51 -40.56
N LYS A 173 -15.46 -3.73 -41.63
CA LYS A 173 -14.80 -2.44 -41.89
C LYS A 173 -15.24 -1.35 -40.87
N LEU A 174 -15.08 -1.62 -39.58
CA LEU A 174 -15.53 -0.78 -38.46
C LEU A 174 -14.99 0.65 -38.54
N PHE A 175 -13.81 0.81 -39.13
CA PHE A 175 -13.15 2.10 -39.25
C PHE A 175 -13.44 2.84 -40.57
N HIS A 176 -14.20 2.22 -41.48
CA HIS A 176 -14.66 2.91 -42.69
C HIS A 176 -15.73 3.94 -42.31
N GLN A 177 -15.54 5.20 -42.71
CA GLN A 177 -16.41 6.32 -42.32
C GLN A 177 -16.62 6.47 -40.79
N PHE A 178 -15.62 6.06 -40.00
CA PHE A 178 -15.68 6.07 -38.53
C PHE A 178 -16.14 7.42 -37.95
N HIS A 179 -15.66 8.54 -38.50
CA HIS A 179 -16.07 9.87 -38.06
C HIS A 179 -17.56 10.15 -38.24
N THR A 180 -18.19 9.61 -39.30
CA THR A 180 -19.65 9.72 -39.54
C THR A 180 -20.42 8.86 -38.54
N HIS A 181 -20.00 7.60 -38.36
CA HIS A 181 -20.64 6.70 -37.40
C HIS A 181 -20.50 7.18 -35.95
N LEU A 182 -19.36 7.76 -35.59
CA LEU A 182 -19.14 8.36 -34.29
C LEU A 182 -20.01 9.60 -34.08
N ALA A 183 -20.15 10.46 -35.10
CA ALA A 183 -21.04 11.62 -35.03
C ALA A 183 -22.49 11.19 -34.83
N ASP A 184 -22.98 10.19 -35.58
CA ASP A 184 -24.32 9.65 -35.43
C ASP A 184 -24.55 9.01 -34.05
N PHE A 185 -23.59 8.24 -33.56
CA PHE A 185 -23.66 7.64 -32.23
C PHE A 185 -23.75 8.70 -31.12
N LEU A 186 -22.91 9.73 -31.19
CA LEU A 186 -22.91 10.82 -30.21
C LEU A 186 -24.23 11.62 -30.26
N LEU A 187 -24.78 11.85 -31.46
CA LEU A 187 -26.08 12.48 -31.63
C LEU A 187 -27.24 11.64 -31.07
N GLN A 188 -27.14 10.31 -31.09
CA GLN A 188 -28.15 9.43 -30.50
C GLN A 188 -28.06 9.34 -28.97
N ARG A 189 -26.87 9.55 -28.39
CA ARG A 189 -26.60 9.31 -26.96
C ARG A 189 -26.52 10.56 -26.11
N LEU A 190 -26.20 11.72 -26.70
CA LEU A 190 -26.07 12.97 -25.97
C LEU A 190 -27.31 13.87 -26.14
N PRO A 191 -27.82 14.47 -25.05
CA PRO A 191 -28.80 15.55 -25.15
C PRO A 191 -28.25 16.71 -25.99
N ILE A 192 -29.13 17.42 -26.71
CA ILE A 192 -28.75 18.59 -27.54
C ILE A 192 -28.03 19.68 -26.73
N GLU A 193 -28.32 19.76 -25.43
CA GLU A 193 -27.73 20.71 -24.47
C GLU A 193 -26.24 20.44 -24.21
N ASP A 194 -25.80 19.19 -24.33
CA ASP A 194 -24.41 18.76 -24.10
C ASP A 194 -23.56 18.81 -25.37
N LEU A 195 -24.16 19.15 -26.51
CA LEU A 195 -23.47 19.28 -27.79
C LEU A 195 -22.83 20.67 -27.95
N PRO A 196 -21.58 20.74 -28.46
CA PRO A 196 -20.89 22.00 -28.64
C PRO A 196 -21.69 22.91 -29.58
N ASN A 197 -22.09 24.07 -29.07
CA ASN A 197 -22.89 25.12 -29.73
C ASN A 197 -24.36 24.76 -30.03
N GLY A 198 -24.94 23.73 -29.41
CA GLY A 198 -26.36 23.39 -29.56
C GLY A 198 -26.77 23.05 -31.01
N ARG A 199 -25.82 22.58 -31.83
CA ARG A 199 -26.00 22.23 -33.24
C ARG A 199 -25.54 20.79 -33.50
N TYR A 200 -26.01 20.23 -34.62
CA TYR A 200 -25.58 18.92 -35.13
C TYR A 200 -24.06 18.81 -35.17
N LEU A 201 -23.50 17.79 -34.49
CA LEU A 201 -22.09 17.48 -34.50
C LEU A 201 -21.67 16.96 -35.88
N ARG A 202 -20.81 17.70 -36.57
CA ARG A 202 -20.22 17.26 -37.84
C ARG A 202 -18.73 17.07 -37.66
N LEU A 203 -18.29 15.82 -37.62
CA LEU A 203 -16.87 15.45 -37.59
C LEU A 203 -16.33 15.37 -39.02
N SER A 204 -15.13 15.91 -39.23
CA SER A 204 -14.40 15.89 -40.49
C SER A 204 -13.33 14.78 -40.48
N PRO A 205 -12.96 14.18 -41.63
CA PRO A 205 -11.88 13.19 -41.70
C PRO A 205 -10.52 13.67 -41.17
N ASN A 206 -10.28 14.98 -41.17
CA ASN A 206 -9.03 15.59 -40.70
C ASN A 206 -9.05 15.95 -39.21
N ASP A 207 -10.20 15.80 -38.53
CA ASP A 207 -10.29 16.03 -37.10
C ASP A 207 -9.47 14.97 -36.36
N LYS A 208 -8.85 15.39 -35.25
CA LYS A 208 -7.91 14.58 -34.48
C LYS A 208 -8.53 14.12 -33.17
N VAL A 209 -8.30 12.86 -32.84
CA VAL A 209 -8.68 12.27 -31.54
C VAL A 209 -7.41 12.03 -30.74
N LYS A 210 -7.51 12.27 -29.42
CA LYS A 210 -6.45 12.00 -28.47
C LYS A 210 -7.02 11.23 -27.28
N ASN A 211 -6.40 10.11 -26.94
CA ASN A 211 -6.69 9.43 -25.68
C ASN A 211 -6.15 10.29 -24.54
N LYS A 212 -7.06 10.79 -23.69
CA LYS A 212 -6.68 11.50 -22.48
C LYS A 212 -6.45 10.48 -21.39
N SER A 213 -5.20 10.25 -21.01
CA SER A 213 -4.87 9.53 -19.79
C SER A 213 -5.50 10.29 -18.62
N ILE A 214 -6.35 9.62 -17.85
CA ILE A 214 -6.89 10.19 -16.61
C ILE A 214 -5.75 10.17 -15.60
N THR A 215 -4.97 11.24 -15.56
CA THR A 215 -4.04 11.47 -14.46
C THR A 215 -4.87 11.97 -13.29
N SER A 216 -5.06 11.12 -12.28
CA SER A 216 -5.67 11.53 -11.02
C SER A 216 -4.82 12.66 -10.42
N VAL A 217 -5.46 13.81 -10.13
CA VAL A 217 -4.87 14.94 -9.41
C VAL A 217 -4.88 14.65 -7.93
#